data_AF-A0A938N6F1-F1
#
_entry.id   AF-A0A938N6F1-F1
#
_cell.length_a   1.000
_cell.length_b   1.000
_cell.length_c   1.000
_cell.angle_alpha   90.00
_cell.angle_beta   90.00
_cell.angle_gamma   90.00
#
_symmetry.space_group_name_H-M   'P 1'
#
loop_
_entity.id
_entity.type
_entity.pdbx_description
1 polymer ?
#
loop_
_entity_poly.entity_id
_entity_poly.type
_entity_poly.pdbx_seq_one_letter_code
_entity_poly.pdbx_strand_id
1 'polypeptide(L)'
;MDWTATLAASPEGVIIATAAIGVGGAVFIVAIFIEQWTKRAKVREREQSRREIAAYVAEGAMTVEQGERLMQAGQAPRKGDSGAKEGLEPSAT
;
A
#
# COMPACT_ATOMS: atom_id res chain seq x y z
N MET A 1 2.11 31.58 29.32
CA MET A 1 1.79 32.08 27.96
C MET A 1 0.38 31.58 27.71
N ASP A 2 -0.58 32.41 28.04
CA ASP A 2 -1.96 31.97 28.25
C ASP A 2 -2.67 32.08 26.92
N TRP A 3 -2.50 31.04 26.09
CA TRP A 3 -3.00 30.98 24.72
C TRP A 3 -4.52 31.14 24.64
N THR A 4 -5.23 30.85 25.73
CA THR A 4 -6.67 31.09 25.90
C THR A 4 -7.02 32.58 25.96
N ALA A 5 -6.14 33.41 26.55
CA ALA A 5 -6.32 34.87 26.58
C ALA A 5 -6.12 35.49 25.19
N THR A 6 -5.20 34.95 24.38
CA THR A 6 -4.94 35.42 23.00
C THR A 6 -6.12 35.14 22.06
N LEU A 7 -6.81 34.00 22.21
CA LEU A 7 -8.00 33.67 21.44
C LEU A 7 -9.22 34.51 21.85
N ALA A 8 -9.36 34.86 23.13
CA ALA A 8 -10.47 35.67 23.61
C ALA A 8 -10.34 37.18 23.27
N ALA A 9 -9.11 37.67 23.05
CA ALA A 9 -8.83 39.10 22.90
C ALA A 9 -8.90 39.64 21.46
N SER A 10 -8.98 38.79 20.43
CA SER A 10 -9.05 39.26 19.03
C SER A 10 -10.01 38.40 18.19
N PRO A 11 -11.01 39.01 17.53
CA PRO A 11 -11.87 38.31 16.56
C PRO A 11 -11.06 37.63 15.45
N GLU A 12 -9.91 38.21 15.09
CA GLU A 12 -9.00 37.71 14.05
C GLU A 12 -8.32 36.39 14.45
N GLY A 13 -7.94 36.23 15.72
CA GLY A 13 -7.30 35.00 16.22
C GLY A 13 -8.23 33.78 16.21
N VAL A 14 -9.52 33.97 16.50
CA VAL A 14 -10.53 32.90 16.46
C VAL A 14 -10.77 32.43 15.03
N ILE A 15 -10.80 33.35 14.05
CA ILE A 15 -10.98 33.03 12.63
C ILE A 15 -9.81 32.21 12.09
N ILE A 16 -8.58 32.61 12.40
CA ILE A 16 -7.37 31.89 11.95
C ILE A 16 -7.33 30.48 12.58
N ALA A 17 -7.63 30.34 13.86
CA ALA A 17 -7.62 29.04 14.54
C ALA A 17 -8.71 28.09 14.01
N THR A 18 -9.94 28.59 13.79
CA THR A 18 -11.03 27.79 13.22
C THR A 18 -10.81 27.45 11.76
N ALA A 19 -10.24 28.36 10.97
CA ALA A 19 -9.85 28.08 9.58
C ALA A 19 -8.75 26.99 9.52
N ALA A 20 -7.73 27.07 10.38
CA ALA A 20 -6.66 26.07 10.41
C ALA A 20 -7.17 24.67 10.78
N ILE A 21 -8.03 24.56 11.81
CA ILE A 21 -8.63 23.29 12.23
C ILE A 21 -9.61 22.77 11.17
N GLY A 22 -10.43 23.64 10.59
CA GLY A 22 -11.40 23.27 9.57
C GLY A 22 -10.74 22.75 8.30
N VAL A 23 -9.75 23.49 7.77
CA VAL A 23 -9.02 23.10 6.56
C VAL A 23 -8.15 21.87 6.84
N GLY A 24 -7.41 21.85 7.96
CA GLY A 24 -6.57 20.71 8.34
C GLY A 24 -7.40 19.44 8.55
N GLY A 25 -8.54 19.55 9.22
CA GLY A 25 -9.46 18.43 9.44
C GLY A 25 -10.05 17.88 8.13
N ALA A 26 -10.47 18.76 7.21
CA ALA A 26 -10.99 18.34 5.91
C ALA A 26 -9.93 17.59 5.08
N VAL A 27 -8.70 18.09 5.03
CA VAL A 27 -7.57 17.44 4.33
C VAL A 27 -7.25 16.08 4.96
N PHE A 28 -7.23 16.00 6.29
CA PHE A 28 -6.96 14.77 7.02
C PHE A 28 -8.02 13.69 6.73
N ILE A 29 -9.29 14.07 6.72
CA ILE A 29 -10.39 13.15 6.39
C ILE A 29 -10.22 12.60 4.96
N VAL A 30 -9.95 13.47 3.98
CA VAL A 30 -9.75 13.06 2.58
C VAL A 30 -8.56 12.09 2.46
N ALA A 31 -7.45 12.37 3.14
CA ALA A 31 -6.27 11.49 3.12
C ALA A 31 -6.60 10.07 3.63
N ILE A 32 -7.36 9.95 4.72
CA ILE A 32 -7.79 8.64 5.25
C ILE A 32 -8.60 7.87 4.20
N PHE A 33 -9.52 8.54 3.51
CA PHE A 33 -10.35 7.88 2.50
C PHE A 33 -9.55 7.38 1.31
N ILE A 34 -8.54 8.14 0.85
CA ILE A 34 -7.66 7.74 -0.25
C ILE A 34 -6.89 6.44 0.09
N GLU A 35 -6.38 6.34 1.31
CA GLU A 35 -5.66 5.14 1.76
C GLU A 35 -6.55 3.89 1.83
N GLN A 36 -7.83 4.06 2.22
CA GLN A 36 -8.77 2.94 2.31
C GLN A 36 -9.15 2.41 0.92
N TRP A 37 -9.35 3.30 -0.05
CA TRP A 37 -9.70 2.92 -1.42
C TRP A 37 -8.58 2.16 -2.11
N THR A 38 -7.33 2.64 -1.99
CA THR A 38 -6.17 1.97 -2.59
C THR A 38 -5.92 0.57 -2.01
N LYS A 39 -6.15 0.36 -0.72
CA LYS A 39 -6.06 -0.98 -0.11
C LYS A 39 -7.10 -1.95 -0.69
N ARG A 40 -8.35 -1.51 -0.87
CA ARG A 40 -9.42 -2.34 -1.45
C ARG A 40 -9.18 -2.70 -2.91
N ALA A 41 -8.72 -1.74 -3.72
CA ALA A 41 -8.39 -1.96 -5.13
C ALA A 41 -7.35 -3.06 -5.30
N LYS A 42 -6.27 -3.03 -4.52
CA LYS A 42 -5.19 -4.05 -4.56
C LYS A 42 -5.68 -5.47 -4.24
N VAL A 43 -6.62 -5.62 -3.30
CA VAL A 43 -7.18 -6.95 -2.97
C VAL A 43 -8.00 -7.47 -4.14
N ARG A 44 -8.86 -6.62 -4.72
CA ARG A 44 -9.71 -6.98 -5.85
C ARG A 44 -8.88 -7.36 -7.09
N GLU A 45 -7.84 -6.60 -7.42
CA GLU A 45 -6.94 -6.92 -8.53
C GLU A 45 -6.26 -8.29 -8.33
N ARG A 46 -5.79 -8.59 -7.10
CA ARG A 46 -5.18 -9.88 -6.79
C ARG A 46 -6.15 -11.04 -6.95
N GLU A 47 -7.39 -10.88 -6.50
CA GLU A 47 -8.43 -11.89 -6.69
C GLU A 47 -8.79 -12.08 -8.16
N GLN A 48 -8.86 -10.99 -8.91
CA GLN A 48 -9.13 -11.03 -10.35
C GLN A 48 -8.01 -11.75 -11.11
N SER A 49 -6.75 -11.39 -10.88
CA SER A 49 -5.61 -12.07 -11.52
C SER A 49 -5.55 -13.56 -11.16
N ARG A 50 -5.93 -13.96 -9.94
CA ARG A 50 -6.02 -15.39 -9.57
C ARG A 50 -7.11 -16.13 -10.34
N ARG A 51 -8.25 -15.48 -10.60
CA ARG A 51 -9.33 -16.07 -11.42
C ARG A 51 -8.91 -16.19 -12.88
N GLU A 52 -8.24 -15.18 -13.41
CA GLU A 52 -7.71 -15.19 -14.78
C GLU A 52 -6.66 -16.28 -14.95
N ILE A 53 -5.72 -16.41 -14.00
CA ILE A 53 -4.73 -17.50 -13.97
C ILE A 53 -5.43 -18.86 -13.99
N ALA A 54 -6.47 -19.06 -13.18
CA ALA A 54 -7.22 -20.32 -13.15
C ALA A 54 -7.94 -20.60 -14.48
N ALA A 55 -8.50 -19.56 -15.12
CA ALA A 55 -9.13 -19.68 -16.44
C ALA A 55 -8.10 -20.07 -17.51
N TYR A 56 -6.94 -19.41 -17.57
CA TYR A 56 -5.88 -19.74 -18.54
C TYR A 56 -5.31 -21.15 -18.34
N VAL A 57 -5.24 -21.63 -17.10
CA VAL A 57 -4.86 -23.02 -16.82
C VAL A 57 -5.96 -23.98 -17.28
N ALA A 58 -7.22 -23.68 -17.01
CA ALA A 58 -8.36 -24.51 -17.44
C ALA A 58 -8.51 -24.56 -18.97
N GLU A 59 -8.23 -23.45 -19.66
CA GLU A 59 -8.21 -23.34 -21.12
C GLU A 59 -6.97 -23.97 -21.75
N GLY A 60 -5.95 -24.30 -20.95
CA GLY A 60 -4.68 -24.88 -21.42
C GLY A 60 -3.74 -23.86 -22.08
N ALA A 61 -4.04 -22.57 -22.01
CA ALA A 61 -3.18 -21.49 -22.51
C ALA A 61 -1.94 -21.24 -21.62
N MET A 62 -1.92 -21.82 -20.41
CA MET A 62 -0.82 -21.72 -19.45
C MET A 62 -0.71 -23.02 -18.64
N THR A 63 0.51 -23.44 -18.29
CA THR A 63 0.71 -24.61 -17.42
C THR A 63 0.49 -24.26 -15.94
N VAL A 64 0.20 -25.27 -15.12
CA VAL A 64 0.01 -25.11 -13.66
C VAL A 64 1.25 -24.48 -13.01
N GLU A 65 2.44 -24.94 -13.39
CA GLU A 65 3.72 -24.46 -12.86
C GLU A 65 3.96 -22.99 -13.22
N GLN A 66 3.55 -22.57 -14.42
CA GLN A 66 3.60 -21.16 -14.81
C GLN A 66 2.62 -20.32 -13.99
N GLY A 67 1.39 -20.82 -13.77
CA GLY A 67 0.40 -20.19 -12.90
C GLY A 67 0.88 -20.02 -11.46
N GLU A 68 1.51 -21.05 -10.89
CA GLU A 68 2.11 -20.99 -9.55
C GLU A 68 3.20 -19.92 -9.44
N ARG A 69 4.08 -19.85 -10.44
CA ARG A 69 5.14 -18.81 -10.49
C ARG A 69 4.55 -17.41 -10.57
N LEU A 70 3.51 -17.19 -11.38
CA LEU A 70 2.83 -15.89 -11.47
C LEU A 70 2.16 -15.51 -10.14
N MET A 71 1.55 -16.46 -9.43
CA MET A 71 0.98 -16.22 -8.11
C MET A 71 2.04 -15.87 -7.04
N GLN A 72 3.28 -16.30 -7.23
CA GLN A 72 4.41 -16.01 -6.33
C GLN A 72 5.16 -14.72 -6.66
N ALA A 73 5.18 -14.29 -7.93
CA ALA A 73 5.95 -13.14 -8.40
C ALA A 73 5.62 -11.79 -7.71
N GLY A 74 4.44 -11.66 -7.09
CA GLY A 74 4.03 -10.48 -6.34
C GLY A 74 4.33 -10.51 -4.83
N GLN A 75 4.98 -11.56 -4.33
CA GLN A 75 5.38 -11.67 -2.93
C GLN A 75 6.79 -11.09 -2.79
N ALA A 76 6.96 -10.09 -1.93
CA ALA A 76 8.29 -9.55 -1.66
C ALA A 76 9.20 -10.68 -1.15
N PRO A 77 10.47 -10.75 -1.61
CA PRO A 77 11.42 -11.74 -1.09
C PRO A 77 11.45 -11.62 0.43
N ARG A 78 11.32 -12.76 1.11
CA ARG A 78 11.34 -12.80 2.56
C ARG A 78 12.75 -12.33 2.97
N LYS A 79 12.85 -11.53 4.03
CA LYS A 79 14.11 -10.89 4.48
C LYS A 79 15.22 -11.90 4.90
N GLY A 80 15.10 -13.19 4.59
CA GLY A 80 16.10 -14.23 4.85
C GLY A 80 16.68 -14.90 3.61
N ASP A 81 16.25 -14.52 2.41
CA ASP A 81 16.52 -15.28 1.19
C ASP A 81 17.81 -14.80 0.49
N SER A 82 18.36 -13.68 0.97
CA SER A 82 19.54 -13.00 0.43
C SER A 82 20.88 -13.66 0.77
N GLY A 83 20.91 -14.64 1.68
CA GLY A 83 22.13 -15.31 2.13
C GLY A 83 22.44 -16.63 1.41
N ALA A 84 21.56 -17.12 0.53
CA ALA A 84 21.72 -18.46 -0.07
C ALA A 84 22.50 -18.48 -1.39
N LYS A 85 22.96 -17.32 -1.89
CA LYS A 85 23.59 -17.21 -3.23
C LYS A 85 25.11 -16.96 -3.21
N GLU A 86 25.75 -16.92 -2.05
CA GLU A 86 27.22 -16.72 -1.94
C GLU A 86 28.02 -18.03 -1.89
N GLY A 87 27.38 -19.21 -1.97
CA GLY A 87 28.05 -20.51 -1.77
C GLY A 87 28.26 -21.40 -3.00
N LEU A 88 28.01 -20.91 -4.23
CA LEU A 88 28.21 -21.70 -5.46
C LEU A 88 29.24 -21.02 -6.37
N GLU A 89 30.48 -20.92 -5.91
CA GLU A 89 31.61 -20.92 -6.84
C GLU A 89 31.92 -22.38 -7.20
N PRO A 90 31.86 -22.76 -8.49
CA PRO A 90 32.32 -24.07 -8.90
C PRO A 90 33.84 -24.13 -8.74
N SER A 91 34.30 -25.03 -7.86
CA SER A 91 35.68 -25.51 -7.88
C SER A 91 35.91 -26.23 -9.21
N ALA A 92 36.31 -25.47 -10.23
CA ALA A 92 36.81 -25.99 -11.49
C ALA A 92 38.34 -25.97 -11.43
N THR A 93 38.89 -27.18 -11.22
CA THR A 93 40.23 -27.67 -11.60
C THR A 93 41.47 -26.90 -11.16
#